data_AF-A0A3B9EF12-F1
#
_entry.id   AF-A0A3B9EF12-F1
#
_cell.length_a   1.000
_cell.length_b   1.000
_cell.length_c   1.000
_cell.angle_alpha   90.00
_cell.angle_beta   90.00
_cell.angle_gamma   90.00
#
_symmetry.space_group_name_H-M   'P 1'
#
loop_
_entity.id
_entity.type
_entity.pdbx_description
1 polymer ?
#
loop_
_entity_poly.entity_id
_entity_poly.type
_entity_poly.pdbx_seq_one_letter_code
_entity_poly.pdbx_strand_id
1 'polypeptide(L)'
;MMEADAPMTFTDHERQILLATRGVGPKVIERLEELGVGGFACLAQADAAVVCAAAATSVGSTCWKNSPQARKAVQAAIDAARFELEAAA
;
A
#
# COMPACT_ATOMS: atom_id res chain seq x y z
N MET A 1 13.95 -4.37 -24.70
CA MET A 1 12.63 -3.71 -24.82
C MET A 1 11.65 -4.51 -23.99
N MET A 2 10.82 -3.82 -23.19
CA MET A 2 9.89 -4.31 -22.15
C MET A 2 10.51 -4.77 -20.83
N GLU A 3 10.75 -3.81 -19.93
CA GLU A 3 10.26 -3.94 -18.56
C GLU A 3 9.23 -2.82 -18.40
N ALA A 4 7.99 -3.22 -18.11
CA ALA A 4 6.90 -2.29 -17.90
C ALA A 4 7.26 -1.36 -16.75
N ASP A 5 7.05 -0.08 -16.99
CA ASP A 5 6.96 1.00 -16.02
C ASP A 5 5.90 0.61 -14.98
N ALA A 6 6.30 -0.22 -14.00
CA ALA A 6 5.50 -0.47 -12.82
C ALA A 6 5.53 0.85 -12.05
N PRO A 7 4.38 1.54 -11.89
CA PRO A 7 4.38 2.89 -11.38
C PRO A 7 4.96 2.88 -9.98
N MET A 8 6.14 3.48 -9.80
CA MET A 8 6.82 3.55 -8.49
C MET A 8 6.08 4.45 -7.48
N THR A 9 4.99 5.10 -7.89
CA THR A 9 4.17 5.99 -7.08
C THR A 9 2.68 5.75 -7.33
N PHE A 10 1.86 6.00 -6.32
CA PHE A 10 0.41 6.00 -6.49
C PHE A 10 -0.03 7.27 -7.23
N THR A 11 -0.88 7.12 -8.23
CA THR A 11 -1.55 8.24 -8.88
C THR A 11 -2.48 8.95 -7.89
N ASP A 12 -2.80 10.21 -8.16
CA ASP A 12 -3.64 11.01 -7.26
C ASP A 12 -4.98 10.31 -6.96
N HIS A 13 -5.57 9.65 -7.97
CA HIS A 13 -6.79 8.88 -7.82
C HIS A 13 -6.64 7.69 -6.87
N GLU A 14 -5.59 6.87 -7.05
CA GLU A 14 -5.30 5.75 -6.15
C GLU A 14 -5.04 6.22 -4.73
N ARG A 15 -4.30 7.33 -4.57
CA ARG A 15 -4.05 7.95 -3.26
C ARG A 15 -5.36 8.37 -2.60
N GLN A 16 -6.30 8.96 -3.34
CA GLN A 16 -7.61 9.35 -2.80
C GLN A 16 -8.41 8.14 -2.31
N ILE A 17 -8.43 7.04 -3.07
CA ILE A 17 -9.10 5.79 -2.68
C ILE A 17 -8.45 5.21 -1.41
N LEU A 18 -7.12 5.20 -1.37
CA LEU A 18 -6.35 4.79 -0.20
C LEU A 18 -6.64 5.69 1.01
N LEU A 19 -6.61 7.03 0.86
CA LEU A 19 -6.96 7.98 1.92
C LEU A 19 -8.41 7.86 2.40
N ALA A 20 -9.34 7.48 1.52
CA ALA A 20 -10.72 7.18 1.86
C ALA A 20 -10.86 5.85 2.63
N THR A 21 -9.86 4.96 2.53
CA THR A 21 -9.85 3.67 3.22
C THR A 21 -9.55 3.85 4.70
N ARG A 22 -10.43 3.30 5.55
CA ARG A 22 -10.40 3.53 6.99
C ARG A 22 -9.11 3.00 7.63
N GLY A 23 -8.28 3.93 8.13
CA GLY A 23 -7.01 3.63 8.80
C GLY A 23 -5.77 3.85 7.94
N VAL A 24 -5.94 4.08 6.63
CA VAL A 24 -4.84 4.45 5.73
C VAL A 24 -4.69 5.97 5.77
N GLY A 25 -3.57 6.44 6.31
CA GLY A 25 -3.24 7.86 6.37
C GLY A 25 -2.27 8.28 5.28
N PRO A 26 -2.04 9.59 5.07
CA PRO A 26 -1.06 10.09 4.10
C PRO A 26 0.35 9.53 4.36
N LYS A 27 0.71 9.36 5.64
CA LYS A 27 1.96 8.70 6.08
C LYS A 27 2.10 7.25 5.62
N VAL A 28 1.00 6.53 5.45
CA VAL A 28 1.03 5.14 4.95
C VAL A 28 1.37 5.14 3.48
N ILE A 29 0.75 6.05 2.72
CA ILE A 29 1.00 6.22 1.28
C ILE A 29 2.45 6.64 1.03
N GLU A 30 2.93 7.68 1.71
CA GLU A 30 4.33 8.13 1.59
C GLU A 30 5.32 6.97 1.85
N ARG A 31 5.03 6.13 2.86
CA ARG A 31 5.89 4.99 3.19
C ARG A 31 5.84 3.88 2.15
N LEU A 32 4.67 3.61 1.58
CA LEU A 32 4.56 2.63 0.50
C LEU A 32 5.33 3.08 -0.74
N GLU A 33 5.31 4.39 -1.04
CA GLU A 33 6.12 4.99 -2.11
C GLU A 33 7.62 4.91 -1.81
N GLU A 34 8.06 5.20 -0.58
CA GLU A 34 9.46 5.05 -0.16
C GLU A 34 9.95 3.59 -0.24
N LEU A 35 9.05 2.62 -0.05
CA LEU A 35 9.35 1.19 -0.20
C LEU A 35 9.33 0.72 -1.66
N GLY A 36 8.94 1.58 -2.61
CA GLY A 36 8.77 1.20 -4.01
C GLY A 36 7.56 0.30 -4.27
N VAL A 37 6.63 0.20 -3.32
CA VAL A 37 5.35 -0.51 -3.46
C VAL A 37 4.32 0.47 -4.03
N GLY A 38 4.62 1.01 -5.20
CA GLY A 38 3.77 1.95 -5.91
C GLY A 38 2.72 1.23 -6.76
N GLY A 39 1.50 1.78 -6.76
CA GLY A 39 0.40 1.35 -7.62
C GLY A 39 -0.39 0.15 -7.11
N PHE A 40 -1.66 0.08 -7.51
CA PHE A 40 -2.55 -0.99 -7.08
C PHE A 40 -2.07 -2.38 -7.52
N ALA A 41 -1.46 -2.53 -8.70
CA ALA A 41 -0.92 -3.81 -9.18
C ALA A 41 0.14 -4.41 -8.23
N CYS A 42 1.03 -3.57 -7.69
CA CYS A 42 2.03 -4.01 -6.72
C CYS A 42 1.40 -4.26 -5.36
N LEU A 43 0.53 -3.34 -4.91
CA LEU A 43 -0.13 -3.44 -3.62
C LEU A 43 -1.05 -4.67 -3.52
N ALA A 44 -1.82 -4.97 -4.56
CA ALA A 44 -2.74 -6.11 -4.64
C ALA A 44 -2.03 -7.47 -4.60
N GLN A 45 -0.79 -7.53 -5.08
CA GLN A 45 0.08 -8.71 -5.00
C GLN A 45 0.86 -8.76 -3.68
N ALA A 46 0.98 -7.63 -2.98
CA ALA A 46 1.70 -7.54 -1.73
C ALA A 46 0.85 -8.00 -0.54
N ASP A 47 1.48 -8.66 0.42
CA ASP A 47 0.82 -9.11 1.65
C ASP A 47 0.83 -8.03 2.73
N ALA A 48 -0.31 -7.83 3.40
CA ALA A 48 -0.40 -6.85 4.48
C ALA A 48 0.64 -7.08 5.57
N ALA A 49 0.93 -8.34 5.88
CA ALA A 49 1.95 -8.72 6.86
C ALA A 49 3.37 -8.42 6.36
N VAL A 50 3.65 -8.67 5.08
CA VAL A 50 4.97 -8.43 4.47
C VAL A 50 5.22 -6.94 4.35
N VAL A 51 4.25 -6.16 3.88
CA VAL A 51 4.30 -4.70 3.79
C VAL A 51 4.47 -4.08 5.17
N CYS A 52 3.69 -4.50 6.18
CA CYS A 52 3.88 -4.02 7.55
C CYS A 52 5.26 -4.38 8.12
N ALA A 53 5.79 -5.57 7.81
CA ALA A 53 7.11 -5.99 8.26
C ALA A 53 8.24 -5.21 7.57
N ALA A 54 8.13 -4.99 6.26
CA ALA A 54 9.05 -4.18 5.46
C ALA A 54 9.04 -2.71 5.93
N ALA A 55 7.85 -2.13 6.11
CA ALA A 55 7.69 -0.77 6.65
C ALA A 55 8.26 -0.63 8.07
N ALA A 56 8.02 -1.60 8.95
CA ALA A 56 8.57 -1.60 10.29
C ALA A 56 10.11 -1.70 10.29
N THR A 57 10.68 -2.49 9.38
CA THR A 57 12.13 -2.63 9.22
C THR A 57 12.74 -1.35 8.65
N SER A 58 12.11 -0.76 7.63
CA SER A 58 12.59 0.45 6.96
C SER A 58 12.50 1.69 7.84
N VAL A 59 11.47 1.82 8.67
CA VAL A 59 11.25 3.01 9.52
C VAL A 59 11.82 2.85 10.94
N GLY A 60 12.31 1.66 11.28
CA GLY A 60 12.84 1.34 12.62
C GLY A 60 11.82 1.44 13.75
N SER A 61 10.51 1.57 13.43
CA SER A 61 9.45 1.77 14.42
C SER A 61 8.45 0.62 14.43
N THR A 62 8.07 0.19 15.63
CA THR A 62 7.08 -0.87 15.86
C THR A 62 5.63 -0.45 15.60
N CYS A 63 5.37 0.83 15.31
CA CYS A 63 4.03 1.38 15.11
C CYS A 63 3.22 0.65 14.03
N TRP A 64 3.89 0.04 13.04
CA TRP A 64 3.25 -0.75 11.99
C TRP A 64 3.03 -2.22 12.37
N LYS A 65 3.99 -2.84 13.06
CA LYS A 65 3.96 -4.26 13.42
C LYS A 65 3.11 -4.55 14.68
N ASN A 66 3.09 -3.61 15.62
CA ASN A 66 2.47 -3.82 16.94
C ASN A 66 1.08 -3.16 17.04
N SER A 67 0.71 -2.32 16.07
CA SER A 67 -0.63 -1.72 16.03
C SER A 67 -1.57 -2.58 15.18
N PRO A 68 -2.64 -3.17 15.76
CA PRO A 68 -3.64 -3.90 14.98
C PRO A 68 -4.37 -2.98 13.99
N GLN A 69 -4.35 -1.67 14.21
CA GLN A 69 -4.92 -0.68 13.30
C GLN A 69 -4.11 -0.56 12.02
N ALA A 70 -2.77 -0.59 12.09
CA ALA A 70 -1.91 -0.51 10.91
C ALA A 70 -2.10 -1.74 10.01
N ARG A 71 -2.13 -2.95 10.60
CA ARG A 71 -2.39 -4.18 9.85
C ARG A 71 -3.76 -4.15 9.17
N LYS A 72 -4.80 -3.69 9.87
CA LYS A 72 -6.15 -3.54 9.29
C LYS A 72 -6.17 -2.51 8.15
N ALA A 73 -5.46 -1.39 8.31
CA ALA A 73 -5.36 -0.36 7.28
C ALA A 73 -4.70 -0.90 6.01
N VAL A 74 -3.55 -1.57 6.14
CA VAL A 74 -2.85 -2.16 4.98
C VAL A 74 -3.70 -3.26 4.34
N GLN A 75 -4.36 -4.10 5.14
CA GLN A 75 -5.25 -5.14 4.61
C GLN A 75 -6.41 -4.54 3.81
N ALA A 76 -7.04 -3.47 4.31
CA ALA A 76 -8.12 -2.77 3.62
C ALA A 76 -7.61 -2.06 2.35
N ALA A 77 -6.41 -1.51 2.38
CA ALA A 77 -5.76 -0.92 1.22
C ALA A 77 -5.53 -1.95 0.10
N ILE A 78 -5.05 -3.14 0.44
CA ILE A 78 -4.83 -4.25 -0.50
C ILE A 78 -6.16 -4.75 -1.06
N ASP A 79 -7.19 -4.88 -0.23
CA ASP A 79 -8.52 -5.31 -0.65
C ASP A 79 -9.13 -4.30 -1.65
N ALA A 80 -9.06 -3.01 -1.33
CA ALA A 80 -9.47 -1.94 -2.24
C ALA A 80 -8.67 -1.96 -3.56
N ALA A 81 -7.34 -2.13 -3.48
CA ALA A 81 -6.49 -2.23 -4.66
C ALA A 81 -6.86 -3.41 -5.56
N ARG A 82 -7.15 -4.57 -4.98
CA ARG A 82 -7.59 -5.77 -5.71
C ARG A 82 -8.94 -5.54 -6.37
N PHE A 83 -9.87 -4.92 -5.66
CA PHE A 83 -11.19 -4.60 -6.20
C PHE A 83 -11.10 -3.61 -7.37
N GLU A 84 -10.29 -2.56 -7.25
CA GLU A 84 -10.06 -1.58 -8.31
C GLU A 84 -9.34 -2.19 -9.51
N LEU A 85 -8.35 -3.07 -9.30
CA LEU A 85 -7.70 -3.79 -10.41
C LEU A 85 -8.65 -4.70 -11.15
N GLU A 86 -9.49 -5.44 -10.43
CA GLU A 86 -10.48 -6.33 -11.03
C GLU A 86 -11.58 -5.54 -11.75
N ALA A 87 -11.95 -4.36 -11.23
CA ALA A 87 -12.88 -3.44 -11.90
C ALA A 87 -12.26 -2.75 -13.14
N ALA A 88 -10.94 -2.60 -13.19
CA ALA A 88 -10.21 -2.00 -14.30
C ALA A 88 -9.72 -3.01 -15.37
N ALA A 89 -9.87 -4.31 -15.12
CA ALA A 89 -9.48 -5.41 -16.02
C ALA A 89 -10.63 -5.86 -16.93
#